data_AF-A0A0F2PRB5-F1
#
_entry.id   AF-A0A0F2PRB5-F1
#
_cell.length_a   1.000
_cell.length_b   1.000
_cell.length_c   1.000
_cell.angle_alpha   90.00
_cell.angle_beta   90.00
_cell.angle_gamma   90.00
#
_symmetry.space_group_name_H-M   'P 1'
#
loop_
_entity.id
_entity.type
_entity.pdbx_description
1 polymer ?
#
loop_
_entity_poly.entity_id
_entity_poly.type
_entity_poly.pdbx_seq_one_letter_code
_entity_poly.pdbx_strand_id
1 'polypeptide(L)'
;MLWVSNRGSLGYGHAFLKERITGMETLCNLFERSLDTSGERLRQSIINRITLKLLVEECSEVEALPMFLWHMADLDPPISRREQLVFLAFFRMFQSYSGMSIKSMEEAFDILEISRGKLNMPPKEIIKCAKISYWQNFNGLFSDINDFLTKASEIGKKKKAFNYLCQCAKY
;
A
#
# COMPACT_ATOMS: atom_id res chain seq x y z
N MET A 1 33.71 -18.03 -3.13
CA MET A 1 33.39 -17.00 -4.14
C MET A 1 32.74 -15.84 -3.39
N LEU A 2 33.50 -14.76 -3.15
CA LEU A 2 33.10 -13.62 -2.32
C LEU A 2 32.24 -12.68 -3.17
N TRP A 3 30.98 -12.44 -2.78
CA TRP A 3 30.20 -11.33 -3.31
C TRP A 3 30.45 -10.10 -2.43
N VAL A 4 31.25 -9.18 -2.97
CA VAL A 4 31.46 -7.84 -2.43
C VAL A 4 30.21 -7.03 -2.76
N SER A 5 29.37 -6.74 -1.77
CA SER A 5 28.24 -5.84 -1.94
C SER A 5 28.67 -4.41 -1.60
N ASN A 6 28.67 -3.58 -2.63
CA ASN A 6 29.11 -2.20 -2.66
C ASN A 6 28.16 -1.33 -1.82
N ARG A 7 28.57 -0.93 -0.62
CA ARG A 7 27.85 0.04 0.23
C ARG A 7 28.10 1.45 -0.28
N GLY A 8 27.18 1.95 -1.10
CA GLY A 8 27.19 3.35 -1.52
C GLY A 8 25.78 3.87 -1.79
N SER A 9 25.07 4.31 -0.73
CA SER A 9 23.93 5.25 -0.75
C SER A 9 23.14 5.14 0.57
N LEU A 10 23.61 5.78 1.64
CA LEU A 10 22.96 5.75 2.96
C LEU A 10 22.22 7.05 3.34
N GLY A 11 22.12 8.03 2.43
CA GLY A 11 21.47 9.33 2.74
C GLY A 11 20.03 9.47 2.23
N TYR A 12 19.74 8.99 1.02
CA TYR A 12 18.45 9.23 0.35
C TYR A 12 17.43 8.09 0.56
N GLY A 13 17.90 6.90 0.94
CA GLY A 13 17.05 5.73 1.16
C GLY A 13 16.15 5.85 2.39
N HIS A 14 16.59 6.51 3.47
CA HIS A 14 15.87 6.43 4.74
C HIS A 14 14.59 7.29 4.76
N ALA A 15 14.57 8.46 4.11
CA ALA A 15 13.37 9.28 3.97
C ALA A 15 12.36 8.65 3.00
N PHE A 16 12.86 8.08 1.90
CA PHE A 16 12.06 7.36 0.90
C PHE A 16 11.46 6.05 1.46
N LEU A 17 12.25 5.27 2.21
CA LEU A 17 11.78 4.09 2.94
C LEU A 17 10.80 4.49 4.04
N LYS A 18 11.03 5.59 4.77
CA LYS A 18 10.11 6.09 5.80
C LYS A 18 8.77 6.53 5.20
N GLU A 19 8.77 7.22 4.06
CA GLU A 19 7.53 7.60 3.36
C GLU A 19 6.78 6.38 2.81
N ARG A 20 7.50 5.38 2.26
CA ARG A 20 6.94 4.08 1.87
C ARG A 20 6.28 3.42 3.08
N ILE A 21 7.00 3.27 4.18
CA ILE A 21 6.54 2.62 5.42
C ILE A 21 5.33 3.34 6.03
N THR A 22 5.35 4.68 6.20
CA THR A 22 4.22 5.40 6.81
C THR A 22 2.95 5.39 5.93
N GLY A 23 3.11 5.47 4.60
CA GLY A 23 2.00 5.29 3.66
C GLY A 23 1.40 3.89 3.72
N MET A 24 2.25 2.88 3.93
CA MET A 24 1.88 1.47 4.05
C MET A 24 1.17 1.14 5.37
N GLU A 25 1.71 1.62 6.51
CA GLU A 25 1.12 1.43 7.85
C GLU A 25 -0.33 1.96 7.93
N THR A 26 -0.62 3.08 7.26
CA THR A 26 -1.97 3.68 7.28
C THR A 26 -3.01 2.78 6.59
N LEU A 27 -2.64 2.04 5.54
CA LEU A 27 -3.54 1.13 4.83
C LEU A 27 -3.76 -0.16 5.61
N CYS A 28 -2.68 -0.72 6.15
CA CYS A 28 -2.69 -1.86 7.05
C CYS A 28 -3.63 -1.60 8.24
N ASN A 29 -3.51 -0.43 8.87
CA ASN A 29 -4.33 -0.03 10.02
C ASN A 29 -5.83 0.11 9.69
N LEU A 30 -6.19 0.46 8.45
CA LEU A 30 -7.59 0.57 8.03
C LEU A 30 -8.22 -0.81 7.86
N PHE A 31 -7.48 -1.77 7.31
CA PHE A 31 -7.94 -3.15 7.19
C PHE A 31 -8.00 -3.84 8.57
N GLU A 32 -6.99 -3.63 9.43
CA GLU A 32 -6.95 -4.17 10.79
C GLU A 32 -8.14 -3.73 11.67
N ARG A 33 -8.66 -2.52 11.46
CA ARG A 33 -9.84 -2.01 12.19
C ARG A 33 -11.15 -2.69 11.80
N SER A 34 -11.20 -3.37 10.65
CA SER A 34 -12.38 -4.13 10.21
C SER A 34 -12.38 -5.59 10.72
N LEU A 35 -11.38 -6.00 11.49
CA LEU A 35 -11.26 -7.36 12.02
C LEU A 35 -11.86 -7.45 13.44
N ASP A 36 -12.73 -8.44 13.63
CA ASP A 36 -13.58 -8.58 14.81
C ASP A 36 -12.79 -9.04 16.05
N THR A 37 -11.74 -9.84 15.86
CA THR A 37 -11.00 -10.45 16.98
C THR A 37 -9.57 -9.91 17.13
N SER A 38 -9.04 -9.97 18.37
CA SER A 38 -7.64 -9.65 18.65
C SER A 38 -6.66 -10.60 17.95
N GLY A 39 -7.05 -11.86 17.76
CA GLY A 39 -6.26 -12.87 17.04
C GLY A 39 -6.11 -12.54 15.55
N GLU A 40 -7.20 -12.16 14.88
CA GLU A 40 -7.17 -11.73 13.49
C GLU A 40 -6.31 -10.48 13.28
N ARG A 41 -6.40 -9.51 14.20
CA ARG A 41 -5.55 -8.31 14.16
C ARG A 41 -4.06 -8.65 14.30
N LEU A 42 -3.71 -9.56 15.22
CA LEU A 42 -2.32 -10.00 15.37
C LEU A 42 -1.80 -10.68 14.10
N ARG A 43 -2.59 -11.61 13.54
CA ARG A 43 -2.22 -12.32 12.30
C ARG A 43 -2.07 -11.36 11.13
N GLN A 44 -2.97 -10.39 11.01
CA GLN A 44 -2.87 -9.34 10.01
C GLN A 44 -1.61 -8.48 10.17
N SER A 45 -1.26 -8.12 11.40
CA SER A 45 -0.02 -7.38 11.68
C SER A 45 1.22 -8.17 11.26
N ILE A 46 1.23 -9.49 11.49
CA ILE A 46 2.31 -10.38 11.03
C ILE A 46 2.38 -10.40 9.49
N ILE A 47 1.24 -10.57 8.81
CA ILE A 47 1.16 -10.52 7.33
C ILE A 47 1.72 -9.20 6.83
N ASN A 48 1.28 -8.08 7.39
CA ASN A 48 1.72 -6.74 7.01
C ASN A 48 3.24 -6.59 7.15
N ARG A 49 3.80 -7.01 8.28
CA ARG A 49 5.25 -6.97 8.54
C ARG A 49 6.04 -7.79 7.51
N ILE A 50 5.57 -9.00 7.18
CA ILE A 50 6.25 -9.86 6.19
C ILE A 50 6.14 -9.25 4.80
N THR A 51 4.96 -8.78 4.39
CA THR A 51 4.76 -8.10 3.10
C THR A 51 5.75 -6.96 2.92
N LEU A 52 5.88 -6.10 3.94
CA LEU A 52 6.83 -4.98 3.93
C LEU A 52 8.27 -5.43 3.80
N LYS A 53 8.67 -6.45 4.57
CA LYS A 53 10.01 -7.02 4.51
C LYS A 53 10.34 -7.48 3.08
N LEU A 54 9.46 -8.28 2.47
CA LEU A 54 9.68 -8.83 1.13
C LEU A 54 9.71 -7.74 0.05
N LEU A 55 8.94 -6.67 0.21
CA LEU A 55 8.98 -5.51 -0.69
C LEU A 55 10.26 -4.69 -0.56
N VAL A 56 10.85 -4.61 0.64
CA VAL A 56 12.15 -3.96 0.88
C VAL A 56 13.29 -4.80 0.33
N GLU A 57 13.16 -6.12 0.37
CA GLU A 57 14.08 -7.09 -0.26
C GLU A 57 13.93 -7.16 -1.79
N GLU A 58 13.04 -6.34 -2.37
CA GLU A 58 12.77 -6.25 -3.82
C GLU A 58 12.37 -7.59 -4.45
N CYS A 59 11.75 -8.48 -3.67
CA CYS A 59 11.24 -9.74 -4.19
C CYS A 59 10.19 -9.48 -5.29
N SER A 60 10.17 -10.34 -6.31
CA SER A 60 9.03 -10.45 -7.22
C SER A 60 7.87 -11.18 -6.53
N GLU A 61 6.64 -11.06 -7.07
CA GLU A 61 5.49 -11.78 -6.51
C GLU A 61 5.70 -13.31 -6.50
N VAL A 62 6.38 -13.84 -7.52
CA VAL A 62 6.68 -15.27 -7.67
C VAL A 62 7.61 -15.77 -6.56
N GLU A 63 8.55 -14.94 -6.11
CA GLU A 63 9.46 -15.24 -5.00
C GLU A 63 8.80 -14.99 -3.64
N ALA A 64 7.99 -13.92 -3.55
CA ALA A 64 7.41 -13.46 -2.31
C ALA A 64 6.38 -14.44 -1.74
N LEU A 65 5.58 -15.12 -2.57
CA LEU A 65 4.56 -16.05 -2.08
C LEU A 65 5.17 -17.28 -1.38
N PRO A 66 6.13 -18.02 -1.96
CA PRO A 66 6.84 -19.09 -1.25
C PRO A 66 7.53 -18.61 0.03
N MET A 67 8.17 -17.45 0.02
CA MET A 67 8.83 -16.89 1.20
C MET A 67 7.84 -16.51 2.31
N PHE A 68 6.67 -15.99 1.94
CA PHE A 68 5.58 -15.73 2.87
C PHE A 68 5.09 -17.02 3.52
N LEU A 69 4.85 -18.08 2.74
CA LEU A 69 4.44 -19.38 3.26
C LEU A 69 5.49 -19.96 4.21
N TRP A 70 6.78 -19.83 3.85
CA TRP A 70 7.88 -20.23 4.72
C TRP A 70 7.88 -19.46 6.05
N HIS A 71 7.70 -18.14 6.01
CA HIS A 71 7.60 -17.32 7.21
C HIS A 71 6.40 -17.64 8.12
N MET A 72 5.37 -18.27 7.56
CA MET A 72 4.13 -18.61 8.27
C MET A 72 4.00 -20.11 8.57
N ALA A 73 5.03 -20.92 8.29
CA ALA A 73 4.97 -22.37 8.35
C ALA A 73 4.65 -22.92 9.76
N ASP A 74 5.17 -22.25 10.79
CA ASP A 74 5.03 -22.68 12.19
C ASP A 74 3.79 -22.07 12.89
N LEU A 75 2.91 -21.38 12.16
CA LEU A 75 1.70 -20.82 12.75
C LEU A 75 0.64 -21.90 13.03
N ASP A 76 0.04 -21.82 14.22
CA ASP A 76 -1.15 -22.58 14.60
C ASP A 76 -2.32 -21.62 14.89
N PRO A 77 -3.44 -21.69 14.15
CA PRO A 77 -3.65 -22.55 12.98
C PRO A 77 -2.82 -22.11 11.76
N PRO A 78 -2.59 -23.00 10.78
CA PRO A 78 -1.90 -22.67 9.54
C PRO A 78 -2.52 -21.47 8.80
N ILE A 79 -1.75 -20.86 7.92
CA ILE A 79 -2.22 -19.73 7.11
C ILE A 79 -3.39 -20.15 6.21
N SER A 80 -4.51 -19.45 6.34
CA SER A 80 -5.71 -19.73 5.53
C SER A 80 -5.54 -19.22 4.09
N ARG A 81 -6.34 -19.76 3.17
CA ARG A 81 -6.39 -19.25 1.78
C ARG A 81 -6.74 -17.77 1.74
N ARG A 82 -7.65 -17.30 2.59
CA ARG A 82 -8.03 -15.89 2.68
C ARG A 82 -6.82 -15.01 3.01
N GLU A 83 -6.02 -15.40 3.99
CA GLU A 83 -4.83 -14.65 4.40
C GLU A 83 -3.74 -14.63 3.32
N GLN A 84 -3.58 -15.71 2.56
CA GLN A 84 -2.69 -15.72 1.39
C GLN A 84 -3.16 -14.72 0.32
N LEU A 85 -4.47 -14.62 0.07
CA LEU A 85 -5.02 -13.64 -0.87
C LEU A 85 -4.85 -12.21 -0.36
N VAL A 86 -5.01 -11.98 0.95
CA VAL A 86 -4.73 -10.68 1.60
C VAL A 86 -3.26 -10.30 1.44
N PHE A 87 -2.34 -11.24 1.69
CA PHE A 87 -0.91 -11.04 1.47
C PHE A 87 -0.64 -10.60 0.02
N LEU A 88 -1.13 -11.35 -0.97
CA LEU A 88 -0.91 -11.05 -2.38
C LEU A 88 -1.50 -9.69 -2.78
N ALA A 89 -2.71 -9.38 -2.30
CA ALA A 89 -3.34 -8.09 -2.57
C ALA A 89 -2.51 -6.94 -2.00
N PHE A 90 -2.06 -7.05 -0.74
CA PHE A 90 -1.18 -6.04 -0.17
C PHE A 90 0.14 -5.92 -0.89
N PHE A 91 0.75 -7.05 -1.25
CA PHE A 91 2.00 -7.06 -2.01
C PHE A 91 1.87 -6.28 -3.32
N ARG A 92 0.85 -6.59 -4.14
CA ARG A 92 0.58 -5.92 -5.42
C ARG A 92 0.25 -4.44 -5.28
N MET A 93 -0.58 -4.11 -4.29
CA MET A 93 -0.97 -2.73 -3.99
C MET A 93 0.24 -1.89 -3.60
N PHE A 94 1.13 -2.43 -2.78
CA PHE A 94 2.31 -1.71 -2.32
C PHE A 94 3.41 -1.64 -3.37
N GLN A 95 3.55 -2.67 -4.19
CA GLN A 95 4.44 -2.65 -5.34
C GLN A 95 4.01 -1.55 -6.33
N SER A 96 2.71 -1.45 -6.66
CA SER A 96 2.21 -0.39 -7.54
C SER A 96 2.33 1.01 -6.93
N TYR A 97 2.04 1.15 -5.62
CA TYR A 97 2.23 2.40 -4.88
C TYR A 97 3.68 2.87 -4.92
N SER A 98 4.63 1.94 -4.74
CA SER A 98 6.06 2.25 -4.65
C SER A 98 6.70 2.53 -6.01
N GLY A 99 6.25 1.84 -7.06
CA GLY A 99 6.76 2.01 -8.43
C GLY A 99 6.22 3.25 -9.15
N MET A 100 5.29 3.98 -8.54
CA MET A 100 4.64 5.15 -9.15
C MET A 100 5.28 6.46 -8.67
N SER A 101 5.59 7.34 -9.62
CA SER A 101 5.98 8.73 -9.40
C SER A 101 4.88 9.64 -9.94
N ILE A 102 4.40 10.56 -9.11
CA ILE A 102 3.38 11.55 -9.47
C ILE A 102 4.07 12.91 -9.55
N LYS A 103 3.93 13.58 -10.69
CA LYS A 103 4.70 14.78 -11.05
C LYS A 103 3.92 16.07 -10.86
N SER A 104 2.59 16.00 -10.79
CA SER A 104 1.75 17.19 -10.68
C SER A 104 0.42 16.94 -9.95
N MET A 105 -0.25 18.01 -9.55
CA MET A 105 -1.58 17.92 -8.95
C MET A 105 -2.63 17.46 -9.95
N GLU A 106 -2.49 17.84 -11.22
CA GLU A 106 -3.34 17.40 -12.33
C GLU A 106 -3.28 15.88 -12.49
N GLU A 107 -2.07 15.30 -12.48
CA GLU A 107 -1.90 13.85 -12.55
C GLU A 107 -2.57 13.14 -11.36
N ALA A 108 -2.40 13.68 -10.14
CA ALA A 108 -3.04 13.13 -8.96
C ALA A 108 -4.58 13.24 -9.02
N PHE A 109 -5.12 14.32 -9.58
CA PHE A 109 -6.54 14.52 -9.79
C PHE A 109 -7.09 13.54 -10.81
N ASP A 110 -6.38 13.36 -11.94
CA ASP A 110 -6.77 12.41 -12.98
C ASP A 110 -6.81 10.97 -12.43
N ILE A 111 -5.80 10.55 -11.66
CA ILE A 111 -5.77 9.21 -11.00
C ILE A 111 -6.94 9.02 -10.04
N LEU A 112 -7.29 10.07 -9.29
CA LEU A 112 -8.42 10.06 -8.35
C LEU A 112 -9.76 10.39 -9.01
N GLU A 113 -9.82 10.56 -10.32
CA GLU A 113 -11.05 10.93 -11.05
C GLU A 113 -11.72 12.20 -10.52
N ILE A 114 -10.92 13.16 -10.07
CA ILE A 114 -11.37 14.46 -9.57
C ILE A 114 -11.37 15.45 -10.74
N SER A 115 -12.49 16.15 -10.94
CA SER A 115 -12.57 17.19 -11.97
C SER A 115 -11.49 18.27 -11.77
N ARG A 116 -10.77 18.59 -12.85
CA ARG A 116 -9.72 19.62 -12.89
C ARG A 116 -10.22 21.02 -12.52
N GLY A 117 -11.53 21.29 -12.65
CA GLY A 117 -12.13 22.54 -12.18
C GLY A 117 -11.98 22.77 -10.67
N LYS A 118 -11.61 21.73 -9.91
CA LYS A 118 -11.34 21.80 -8.47
C LYS A 118 -9.89 22.12 -8.11
N LEU A 119 -8.98 22.27 -9.08
CA LEU A 119 -7.55 22.54 -8.82
C LEU A 119 -7.31 23.87 -8.11
N ASN A 120 -8.17 24.86 -8.33
CA ASN A 120 -8.04 26.20 -7.75
C ASN A 120 -8.69 26.32 -6.34
N MET A 121 -9.13 25.21 -5.75
CA MET A 121 -9.74 25.24 -4.43
C MET A 121 -8.71 25.46 -3.34
N PRO A 122 -9.12 26.00 -2.17
CA PRO A 122 -8.25 26.07 -1.01
C PRO A 122 -7.72 24.67 -0.62
N PRO A 123 -6.48 24.54 -0.11
CA PRO A 123 -5.86 23.25 0.22
C PRO A 123 -6.73 22.32 1.08
N LYS A 124 -7.47 22.88 2.04
CA LYS A 124 -8.39 22.14 2.91
C LYS A 124 -9.54 21.47 2.12
N GLU A 125 -10.08 22.15 1.12
CA GLU A 125 -11.15 21.62 0.26
C GLU A 125 -10.61 20.60 -0.75
N ILE A 126 -9.36 20.78 -1.23
CA ILE A 126 -8.66 19.78 -2.05
C ILE A 126 -8.51 18.47 -1.26
N ILE A 127 -8.00 18.51 -0.02
CA ILE A 127 -7.85 17.32 0.82
C ILE A 127 -9.21 16.65 1.06
N LYS A 128 -10.25 17.43 1.33
CA LYS A 128 -11.61 16.91 1.54
C LYS A 128 -12.14 16.20 0.27
N CYS A 129 -12.01 16.82 -0.89
CA CYS A 129 -12.38 16.21 -2.17
C CYS A 129 -11.58 14.95 -2.47
N ALA A 130 -10.26 14.98 -2.26
CA ALA A 130 -9.38 13.84 -2.45
C ALA A 130 -9.75 12.67 -1.53
N LYS A 131 -10.06 12.95 -0.27
CA LYS A 131 -10.51 11.93 0.70
C LYS A 131 -11.83 11.29 0.24
N ILE A 132 -12.81 12.09 -0.15
CA ILE A 132 -14.11 11.58 -0.62
C ILE A 132 -13.91 10.70 -1.85
N SER A 133 -13.17 11.19 -2.85
CA SER A 133 -12.96 10.44 -4.09
C SER A 133 -12.19 9.14 -3.84
N TYR A 134 -11.13 9.19 -3.03
CA TYR A 134 -10.37 7.98 -2.66
C TYR A 134 -11.28 6.92 -2.03
N TRP A 135 -12.15 7.29 -1.08
CA TRP A 135 -13.04 6.33 -0.42
C TRP A 135 -14.14 5.81 -1.33
N GLN A 136 -14.70 6.64 -2.22
CA GLN A 136 -15.67 6.19 -3.22
C GLN A 136 -15.05 5.16 -4.16
N ASN A 137 -13.84 5.45 -4.67
CA ASN A 137 -13.08 4.52 -5.49
C ASN A 137 -12.75 3.23 -4.73
N PHE A 138 -12.23 3.33 -3.50
CA PHE A 138 -11.88 2.17 -2.69
C PHE A 138 -13.08 1.26 -2.47
N ASN A 139 -14.24 1.82 -2.09
CA ASN A 139 -15.45 1.04 -1.86
C ASN A 139 -16.01 0.43 -3.15
N GLY A 140 -15.87 1.11 -4.30
CA GLY A 140 -16.24 0.53 -5.59
C GLY A 140 -15.29 -0.59 -6.06
N LEU A 141 -14.03 -0.55 -5.60
CA LEU A 141 -13.00 -1.53 -5.94
C LEU A 141 -12.94 -2.70 -4.94
N PHE A 142 -13.66 -2.64 -3.82
CA PHE A 142 -13.60 -3.62 -2.74
C PHE A 142 -15.00 -4.17 -2.43
N SER A 143 -15.42 -5.20 -3.17
CA SER A 143 -16.66 -5.93 -2.89
C SER A 143 -16.41 -7.25 -2.14
N ASP A 144 -15.34 -7.95 -2.50
CA ASP A 144 -14.85 -9.16 -1.83
C ASP A 144 -13.31 -9.28 -1.94
N ILE A 145 -12.75 -10.38 -1.40
CA ILE A 145 -11.30 -10.60 -1.37
C ILE A 145 -10.67 -10.84 -2.75
N ASN A 146 -11.40 -11.42 -3.71
CA ASN A 146 -10.90 -11.63 -5.06
C ASN A 146 -10.91 -10.30 -5.83
N ASP A 147 -11.95 -9.49 -5.63
CA ASP A 147 -12.02 -8.12 -6.11
C ASP A 147 -10.85 -7.29 -5.57
N PHE A 148 -10.57 -7.42 -4.27
CA PHE A 148 -9.42 -6.76 -3.66
C PHE A 148 -8.10 -7.18 -4.31
N LEU A 149 -7.89 -8.48 -4.53
CA LEU A 149 -6.68 -9.00 -5.16
C LEU A 149 -6.52 -8.54 -6.62
N THR A 150 -7.59 -8.53 -7.39
CA THR A 150 -7.56 -8.16 -8.82
C THR A 150 -7.38 -6.65 -9.00
N LYS A 151 -7.95 -5.84 -8.11
CA LYS A 151 -7.91 -4.37 -8.16
C LYS A 151 -6.81 -3.78 -7.27
N ALA A 152 -6.03 -4.61 -6.57
CA ALA A 152 -5.00 -4.21 -5.62
C ALA A 152 -4.05 -3.13 -6.17
N SER A 153 -3.54 -3.33 -7.39
CA SER A 153 -2.62 -2.38 -8.01
C SER A 153 -3.27 -1.02 -8.26
N GLU A 154 -4.55 -0.99 -8.64
CA GLU A 154 -5.30 0.25 -8.86
C GLU A 154 -5.52 1.01 -7.55
N ILE A 155 -5.89 0.29 -6.49
CA ILE A 155 -6.03 0.84 -5.13
C ILE A 155 -4.70 1.49 -4.69
N GLY A 156 -3.57 0.83 -4.95
CA GLY A 156 -2.25 1.34 -4.62
C GLY A 156 -1.92 2.66 -5.32
N LYS A 157 -2.24 2.76 -6.62
CA LYS A 157 -2.07 3.99 -7.41
C LYS A 157 -2.95 5.14 -6.87
N LYS A 158 -4.23 4.87 -6.63
CA LYS A 158 -5.17 5.87 -6.08
C LYS A 158 -4.75 6.32 -4.68
N LYS A 159 -4.21 5.42 -3.84
CA LYS A 159 -3.63 5.81 -2.56
C LYS A 159 -2.41 6.73 -2.70
N LYS A 160 -1.51 6.45 -3.65
CA LYS A 160 -0.34 7.30 -3.91
C LYS A 160 -0.76 8.71 -4.30
N ALA A 161 -1.75 8.83 -5.18
CA ALA A 161 -2.33 10.12 -5.58
C ALA A 161 -2.96 10.87 -4.40
N PHE A 162 -3.72 10.18 -3.54
CA PHE A 162 -4.28 10.79 -2.33
C PHE A 162 -3.18 11.33 -1.40
N ASN A 163 -2.15 10.52 -1.12
CA ASN A 163 -1.05 10.93 -0.25
C ASN A 163 -0.26 12.10 -0.84
N TYR A 164 -0.04 12.12 -2.16
CA TYR A 164 0.59 13.23 -2.86
C TYR A 164 -0.18 14.55 -2.64
N LEU A 165 -1.50 14.53 -2.83
CA LEU A 165 -2.34 15.73 -2.59
C LEU A 165 -2.30 16.19 -1.13
N CYS A 166 -2.26 15.26 -0.17
CA CYS A 166 -2.09 15.60 1.24
C CYS A 166 -0.72 16.19 1.57
N GLN A 167 0.33 15.87 0.81
CA GLN A 167 1.66 16.46 0.98
C GLN A 167 1.73 17.86 0.35
N CYS A 168 1.19 18.04 -0.85
CA CYS A 168 1.13 19.35 -1.51
C CYS A 168 0.35 20.39 -0.69
N ALA A 169 -0.73 19.98 -0.03
CA ALA A 169 -1.60 20.86 0.75
C ALA A 169 -1.08 21.24 2.15
N LYS A 170 0.11 20.75 2.55
CA LYS A 170 0.77 21.12 3.82
C LYS A 170 1.68 22.35 3.70
N TYR A 171 1.88 22.84 2.49
CA TYR A 171 2.64 24.05 2.14
C TYR A 171 1.72 25.04 1.44
#